data_AF-A0A8J8CH29-F1
#
_entry.id   AF-A0A8J8CH29-F1
#
_cell.length_a   1.000
_cell.length_b   1.000
_cell.length_c   1.000
_cell.angle_alpha   90.00
_cell.angle_beta   90.00
_cell.angle_gamma   90.00
#
_symmetry.space_group_name_H-M   'P 1'
#
loop_
_entity.id
_entity.type
_entity.pdbx_description
1 polymer ?
#
loop_
_entity_poly.entity_id
_entity_poly.type
_entity_poly.pdbx_seq_one_letter_code
_entity_poly.pdbx_strand_id
1 'polypeptide(L)' 'AFIDENFLTYPFATRWLSRELQELDDFKIRRGIAELINSGAIEAFPGLVEKGRGMVAQAEHSLLVQKDGCEIITK' A
#
# COMPACT_ATOMS: atom_id res chain seq x y z
N ALA A 1 10.63 -5.45 -12.78
CA ALA A 1 11.78 -6.06 -12.08
C ALA A 1 11.53 -5.96 -10.59
N PHE A 2 12.21 -5.12 -9.80
CA PHE A 2 12.13 -5.18 -8.33
C PHE A 2 10.71 -5.14 -7.72
N ILE A 3 9.91 -4.09 -7.99
CA ILE A 3 8.57 -3.95 -7.39
C ILE A 3 7.66 -5.13 -7.77
N ASP A 4 7.65 -5.49 -9.05
CA ASP A 4 6.85 -6.59 -9.59
C ASP A 4 7.25 -7.94 -8.98
N GLU A 5 8.55 -8.23 -8.90
CA GLU A 5 9.09 -9.48 -8.35
C GLU A 5 8.83 -9.65 -6.84
N ASN A 6 8.79 -8.55 -6.08
CA ASN A 6 8.70 -8.60 -4.61
C ASN A 6 7.30 -8.34 -4.06
N PHE A 7 6.46 -7.57 -4.77
CA PHE A 7 5.15 -7.16 -4.28
C PHE A 7 4.00 -7.61 -5.18
N LEU A 8 4.27 -7.95 -6.45
CA LEU A 8 3.25 -8.30 -7.43
C LEU A 8 2.15 -7.22 -7.47
N THR A 9 0.91 -7.60 -7.15
CA THR A 9 -0.25 -6.70 -7.07
C THR A 9 -0.59 -6.26 -5.65
N TYR A 10 0.19 -6.67 -4.64
CA TYR A 10 0.00 -6.25 -3.27
C TYR A 10 0.56 -4.83 -3.03
N PRO A 11 -0.05 -4.04 -2.14
CA PRO A 11 0.45 -2.72 -1.81
C PRO A 11 1.84 -2.78 -1.15
N PHE A 12 2.67 -1.79 -1.45
CA PHE A 12 4.00 -1.63 -0.84
C PHE A 12 4.21 -0.21 -0.33
N ALA A 13 5.17 -0.04 0.58
CA ALA A 13 5.52 1.26 1.12
C ALA A 13 6.86 1.77 0.58
N THR A 14 6.98 3.08 0.28
CA THR A 14 8.24 3.70 -0.15
C THR A 14 9.40 3.41 0.81
N ARG A 15 9.12 3.36 2.13
CA ARG A 15 10.13 3.03 3.15
C ARG A 15 10.71 1.61 3.04
N TRP A 16 10.00 0.69 2.38
CA TRP A 16 10.53 -0.65 2.11
C TRP A 16 11.55 -0.57 0.98
N LEU A 17 11.25 0.20 -0.08
CA LEU A 17 12.20 0.45 -1.16
C LEU A 17 13.48 1.11 -0.65
N SER A 18 13.39 2.14 0.21
CA SER A 18 14.57 2.76 0.83
C SER A 18 15.40 1.80 1.68
N ARG A 19 14.81 0.71 2.18
CA ARG A 19 15.52 -0.29 3.01
C ARG A 19 16.18 -1.37 2.16
N GLU A 20 15.50 -1.81 1.11
CA GLU A 20 15.97 -2.91 0.26
C GLU A 20 16.91 -2.43 -0.85
N LEU A 21 16.70 -1.22 -1.39
CA LEU A 21 17.48 -0.61 -2.47
C LEU A 21 18.49 0.39 -1.90
N GLN A 22 19.38 -0.06 -1.00
CA GLN A 22 20.29 0.80 -0.25
C GLN A 22 21.32 1.52 -1.13
N GLU A 23 21.56 1.01 -2.35
CA GLU A 23 22.38 1.64 -3.37
C GLU A 23 21.75 2.88 -4.01
N LEU A 24 20.42 3.04 -3.86
CA LEU A 24 19.68 4.21 -4.33
C LEU A 24 19.45 5.18 -3.17
N ASP A 25 19.82 6.45 -3.36
CA ASP A 25 19.41 7.50 -2.45
C ASP A 25 17.89 7.75 -2.53
N ASP A 26 17.34 8.31 -1.46
CA ASP A 26 15.89 8.59 -1.35
C ASP A 26 15.37 9.48 -2.48
N PHE A 27 16.20 10.34 -3.05
CA PHE A 27 15.81 11.19 -4.17
C PHE A 27 15.57 10.36 -5.44
N LYS A 28 16.49 9.45 -5.78
CA LYS A 28 16.33 8.52 -6.90
C LYS A 28 15.13 7.61 -6.73
N ILE A 29 14.90 7.10 -5.52
CA ILE A 29 13.73 6.26 -5.20
C ILE A 29 12.44 7.04 -5.47
N ARG A 30 12.31 8.26 -4.94
CA ARG A 30 11.12 9.09 -5.13
C ARG A 30 10.91 9.47 -6.60
N ARG A 31 11.99 9.78 -7.32
CA ARG A 31 11.93 10.08 -8.75
C ARG A 31 11.43 8.88 -9.56
N GLY A 32 11.99 7.69 -9.32
CA GLY A 32 11.56 6.46 -9.99
C GLY A 32 10.09 6.13 -9.70
N ILE A 33 9.64 6.28 -8.45
CA ILE A 33 8.21 6.12 -8.10
C ILE A 33 7.34 7.12 -8.87
N ALA A 34 7.74 8.39 -8.96
CA ALA A 34 6.98 9.40 -9.70
C ALA A 34 6.90 9.08 -11.20
N GLU A 35 7.99 8.59 -11.80
CA GLU A 35 8.00 8.15 -13.20
C GLU A 35 7.05 6.95 -13.42
N LEU A 36 7.02 5.98 -12.51
CA LEU A 36 6.12 4.82 -12.57
C LEU A 36 4.64 5.18 -12.36
N ILE A 37 4.34 6.15 -11.49
CA ILE A 37 2.97 6.67 -11.32
C ILE A 37 2.53 7.38 -12.60
N ASN A 38 3.38 8.24 -13.15
CA ASN A 38 3.06 9.01 -14.37
C ASN A 38 2.86 8.10 -15.60
N SER A 39 3.52 6.94 -15.65
CA SER A 39 3.32 5.95 -16.71
C SER A 39 2.09 5.07 -16.50
N GLY A 40 1.42 5.14 -15.34
CA GLY A 40 0.30 4.28 -14.96
C GLY A 40 0.70 2.87 -14.57
N ALA A 41 1.99 2.60 -14.35
CA ALA A 41 2.49 1.28 -13.94
C ALA A 41 2.14 0.95 -12.48
N ILE A 42 2.01 1.98 -11.63
CA ILE A 42 1.59 1.85 -10.23
C ILE A 42 0.64 3.00 -9.85
N GLU A 43 -0.13 2.82 -8.79
CA GLU A 43 -1.04 3.82 -8.24
C GLU A 43 -0.61 4.26 -6.83
N ALA A 44 -0.80 5.54 -6.52
CA ALA A 44 -0.49 6.09 -5.20
C ALA A 44 -1.72 6.06 -4.27
N PHE A 45 -1.53 5.54 -3.06
CA PHE A 45 -2.52 5.57 -1.98
C PHE A 45 -2.05 6.53 -0.86
N PRO A 46 -2.33 7.86 -0.97
CA PRO A 46 -1.95 8.81 0.06
C PRO A 46 -2.76 8.61 1.34
N GLY A 47 -2.25 9.14 2.46
CA GLY A 47 -2.99 9.13 3.72
C GLY A 47 -4.31 9.90 3.59
N LEU A 48 -5.41 9.28 4.03
CA LEU A 48 -6.74 9.87 4.04
C LEU A 48 -6.94 10.63 5.36
N VAL A 49 -7.27 11.92 5.26
CA VAL A 49 -7.45 12.81 6.42
C VAL A 49 -8.90 13.27 6.49
N GLU A 50 -9.52 13.17 7.66
CA GLU A 50 -10.89 13.68 7.89
C GLU A 50 -10.92 15.20 7.64
N LYS A 51 -11.90 15.66 6.86
CA LYS A 51 -11.97 17.03 6.33
C LYS A 51 -11.99 18.09 7.43
N GLY A 52 -12.71 17.83 8.52
CA GLY A 52 -12.80 18.68 9.70
C GLY A 52 -11.66 18.51 10.71
N ARG A 53 -10.69 17.63 10.44
CA ARG A 53 -9.63 17.22 11.39
C ARG A 53 -10.18 16.66 12.70
N GLY A 54 -11.36 16.06 12.66
CA GLY A 54 -11.93 15.32 13.77
C GLY A 54 -11.12 14.07 14.11
N MET A 55 -11.37 13.51 15.29
CA MET A 55 -10.84 12.20 15.65
C MET A 55 -11.48 11.13 14.77
N VAL A 56 -10.66 10.21 14.26
CA VAL A 56 -11.10 9.05 13.48
C VAL A 56 -10.89 7.79 14.30
N ALA A 57 -11.92 6.94 14.38
CA ALA A 57 -11.85 5.59 14.92
C ALA A 57 -12.17 4.59 13.81
N GLN A 58 -11.51 3.44 13.83
CA GLN A 58 -11.69 2.35 12.86
C GLN A 58 -11.78 1.01 13.60
N ALA A 59 -12.61 0.11 13.10
CA ALA A 59 -12.61 -1.32 13.41
C ALA A 59 -12.75 -2.11 12.11
N GLU A 60 -12.04 -3.23 11.98
CA GLU A 60 -12.01 -4.05 10.76
C GLU A 60 -12.00 -5.53 11.11
N HIS A 61 -12.83 -6.31 10.40
CA HIS A 61 -12.81 -7.77 10.43
C HIS A 61 -12.88 -8.29 9.00
N SER A 62 -12.10 -9.33 8.70
CA SER A 62 -12.20 -10.12 7.48
C SER A 62 -13.17 -11.29 7.70
N LEU A 63 -14.05 -11.50 6.73
CA LEU A 63 -15.11 -12.50 6.77
C LEU A 63 -15.00 -13.43 5.57
N LEU A 64 -15.19 -14.74 5.78
CA LEU A 64 -15.40 -15.70 4.70
C LEU A 64 -16.90 -16.00 4.58
N VAL A 65 -17.52 -15.58 3.47
CA VAL A 65 -18.95 -15.84 3.20
C VAL A 65 -19.12 -17.31 2.80
N GLN A 66 -20.03 -18.00 3.46
CA GLN A 66 -20.38 -19.41 3.24
C GLN A 66 -21.86 -19.54 2.92
N LYS A 67 -22.29 -20.74 2.52
CA LYS A 67 -23.67 -21.01 2.10
C LYS A 67 -24.72 -20.59 3.15
N ASP A 68 -24.46 -20.91 4.41
CA ASP A 68 -25.42 -20.76 5.51
C ASP A 68 -25.01 -19.66 6.52
N GLY A 69 -24.00 -18.84 6.20
CA GLY A 69 -23.50 -17.80 7.10
C GLY A 69 -22.15 -17.20 6.71
N CYS A 70 -21.44 -16.65 7.69
CA CYS A 70 -20.07 -16.18 7.50
C CYS A 70 -19.18 -16.58 8.67
N GLU A 71 -17.90 -16.77 8.38
CA GLU A 71 -16.86 -17.04 9.37
C GLU A 71 -15.98 -15.79 9.53
N ILE A 72 -15.77 -15.35 10.77
CA ILE A 72 -14.80 -14.28 11.09
C ILE A 72 -13.41 -14.90 11.17
N ILE A 73 -12.53 -14.53 10.24
CA ILE A 73 -11.18 -15.10 10.13
C ILE A 73 -10.09 -14.24 10.81
N THR A 74 -10.42 -13.02 11.20
CA THR A 74 -9.57 -12.15 12.01
C THR A 74 -10.32 -11.84 13.30
N LYS A 75 -9.97 -12.48 14.43
CA LYS A 75 -10.61 -12.21 15.73
C LYS A 75 -9.86 -11.15 16.53
#